data_AF-A0A8C9E584-F1
#
_entry.id   AF-A0A8C9E584-F1
#
_cell.length_a   1.000
_cell.length_b   1.000
_cell.length_c   1.000
_cell.angle_alpha   90.00
_cell.angle_beta   90.00
_cell.angle_gamma   90.00
#
_symmetry.space_group_name_H-M   'P 1'
#
loop_
_entity.id
_entity.type
_entity.pdbx_description
1 polymer ?
#
loop_
_entity_poly.entity_id
_entity_poly.type
_entity_poly.pdbx_seq_one_letter_code
_entity_poly.pdbx_strand_id
1 'polypeptide(L)' 'MPKRKEVGFRSRHRFRYFPPNTPENFWEAGFPSTQTCMERGYIKEDLDPSRRPKRRQPYHAIFSLKGKEQKT' A
#
# COMPACT_ATOMS: atom_id res chain seq x y z
N MET A 1 -23.38 3.92 -45.26
CA MET A 1 -22.99 3.77 -43.84
C MET A 1 -21.53 3.35 -43.78
N PRO A 2 -20.59 4.17 -43.27
CA PRO A 2 -19.19 3.77 -43.19
C PRO A 2 -19.05 2.67 -42.13
N LYS A 3 -18.46 1.52 -42.52
CA LYS A 3 -18.15 0.43 -41.60
C LYS A 3 -17.20 0.96 -40.52
N ARG A 4 -17.60 0.85 -39.25
CA ARG A 4 -16.71 1.08 -38.10
C ARG A 4 -15.47 0.21 -38.32
N LYS A 5 -14.33 0.84 -38.60
CA LYS A 5 -13.04 0.14 -38.66
C LYS A 5 -12.73 -0.27 -37.22
N GLU A 6 -12.93 -1.54 -36.87
CA GLU A 6 -12.53 -2.06 -35.58
C GLU A 6 -11.00 -2.14 -35.52
N VAL A 7 -10.37 -1.02 -35.17
CA VAL A 7 -8.91 -0.89 -34.96
C VAL A 7 -8.45 -1.62 -33.68
N GLY A 8 -9.35 -2.32 -32.98
CA GLY A 8 -9.11 -2.84 -31.62
C GLY A 8 -8.67 -4.31 -31.50
N PHE A 9 -8.91 -5.16 -32.50
CA PHE A 9 -8.77 -6.61 -32.35
C PHE A 9 -7.50 -7.21 -32.98
N ARG A 10 -6.40 -6.46 -33.04
CA ARG A 10 -5.14 -6.93 -33.67
C ARG A 10 -4.39 -8.04 -32.89
N SER A 11 -4.90 -8.50 -31.75
CA SER A 11 -4.31 -9.62 -31.01
C SER A 11 -5.39 -10.44 -30.32
N ARG A 12 -5.22 -11.78 -30.35
CA ARG A 12 -6.07 -12.74 -29.63
C ARG A 12 -6.19 -12.40 -28.14
N HIS A 13 -5.15 -11.82 -27.55
CA HIS A 13 -5.15 -11.41 -26.14
C HIS A 13 -6.08 -10.22 -25.91
N ARG A 14 -5.97 -9.14 -26.71
CA ARG A 14 -6.82 -7.94 -26.56
C ARG A 14 -8.29 -8.19 -26.92
N PHE A 15 -8.56 -9.23 -27.74
CA PHE A 15 -9.92 -9.69 -28.02
C PHE A 15 -10.56 -10.41 -26.83
N ARG A 16 -9.77 -11.19 -26.08
CA ARG A 16 -10.28 -12.03 -24.97
C ARG A 16 -10.18 -11.37 -23.61
N TYR A 17 -9.16 -10.53 -23.42
CA TYR A 17 -8.86 -9.89 -22.15
C TYR A 17 -9.08 -8.40 -22.28
N PHE A 18 -10.22 -7.96 -21.76
CA PHE A 18 -10.45 -6.58 -21.41
C PHE A 18 -9.84 -6.36 -20.03
N PRO A 19 -8.89 -5.41 -19.86
CA PRO A 19 -8.44 -5.07 -18.53
C PRO A 19 -9.65 -4.60 -17.72
N PRO A 20 -9.73 -4.95 -16.42
CA PRO A 20 -10.74 -4.36 -15.55
C PRO A 20 -10.60 -2.83 -15.63
N ASN A 21 -11.71 -2.13 -15.49
CA ASN A 21 -11.68 -0.68 -15.41
C ASN A 21 -10.72 -0.24 -14.30
N THR A 22 -10.09 0.91 -14.50
CA THR A 22 -9.28 1.54 -13.45
C THR A 22 -10.12 1.64 -12.19
N PRO A 23 -9.65 1.11 -11.05
CA PRO A 23 -10.37 1.20 -9.79
C PRO A 23 -10.66 2.66 -9.43
N GLU A 24 -11.75 2.86 -8.70
CA GLU A 24 -12.09 4.17 -8.16
C GLU A 24 -10.90 4.71 -7.34
N ASN A 25 -10.56 5.98 -7.53
CA ASN A 25 -9.49 6.68 -6.81
C ASN A 25 -8.04 6.26 -7.14
N PHE A 26 -7.81 5.39 -8.14
CA PHE A 26 -6.46 4.91 -8.48
C PHE A 26 -5.50 6.04 -8.91
N TRP A 27 -6.03 7.10 -9.54
CA TRP A 27 -5.25 8.23 -10.05
C TRP A 27 -5.31 9.48 -9.16
N GLU A 28 -5.74 9.36 -7.91
CA GLU A 28 -5.69 10.49 -6.97
C GLU A 28 -4.24 10.83 -6.63
N ALA A 29 -3.87 12.11 -6.76
CA ALA A 29 -2.50 12.59 -6.62
C ALA A 29 -1.99 12.68 -5.16
N GLY A 30 -2.59 11.95 -4.22
CA GLY A 30 -2.26 12.02 -2.81
C GLY A 30 -2.72 10.81 -2.02
N PHE A 31 -2.19 10.68 -0.80
CA PHE A 31 -2.67 9.64 0.10
C PHE A 31 -4.05 10.04 0.67
N PRO A 32 -5.05 9.15 0.62
CA PRO A 32 -6.33 9.41 1.24
C PRO A 32 -6.18 9.65 2.75
N SER A 33 -7.02 10.51 3.30
CA SER A 33 -7.08 10.72 4.74
C SER A 33 -7.54 9.44 5.46
N THR A 34 -7.28 9.32 6.76
CA THR A 34 -7.78 8.17 7.54
C THR A 34 -9.29 8.02 7.42
N GLN A 35 -10.04 9.13 7.44
CA GLN A 35 -11.49 9.13 7.24
C GLN A 35 -11.86 8.55 5.87
N THR A 36 -11.23 9.04 4.81
CA THR A 36 -11.44 8.56 3.43
C THR A 36 -11.08 7.08 3.28
N CYS A 37 -10.03 6.61 3.95
CA CYS A 37 -9.66 5.19 3.98
C CYS A 37 -10.73 4.32 4.65
N MET A 38 -11.40 4.81 5.70
CA MET A 38 -12.50 4.10 6.35
C MET A 38 -13.74 4.06 5.48
N GLU A 39 -14.14 5.21 4.90
CA GLU A 39 -15.28 5.32 3.98
C GLU A 39 -15.13 4.41 2.76
N ARG A 40 -13.91 4.28 2.24
CA ARG A 40 -13.57 3.39 1.12
C ARG A 40 -13.40 1.92 1.52
N GLY A 41 -13.40 1.62 2.82
CA GLY A 41 -13.22 0.27 3.34
C GLY A 41 -11.79 -0.26 3.25
N TYR A 42 -10.79 0.61 3.05
CA TYR A 42 -9.37 0.23 3.10
C TYR A 42 -8.91 -0.11 4.53
N ILE A 43 -9.53 0.55 5.52
CA ILE A 43 -9.28 0.30 6.94
C ILE A 43 -10.58 -0.24 7.54
N LYS A 44 -10.51 -1.40 8.18
CA LYS A 44 -11.59 -1.93 9.01
C LYS A 44 -11.35 -1.45 10.43
N GLU A 45 -12.39 -0.92 11.08
CA GLU A 45 -12.34 -0.69 12.52
C GLU A 45 -12.34 -2.05 13.23
N ASP A 46 -11.15 -2.53 13.61
CA ASP A 46 -11.04 -3.73 14.45
C ASP A 46 -11.57 -3.40 15.86
N LEU A 47 -12.65 -4.08 16.26
CA LEU A 47 -13.24 -3.97 17.60
C LEU A 47 -12.27 -4.46 18.70
N ASP A 48 -11.28 -5.29 18.35
CA ASP A 48 -10.18 -5.68 19.22
C ASP A 48 -8.85 -5.23 18.59
N PRO A 49 -8.36 -4.01 18.88
CA PRO A 49 -7.08 -3.59 18.38
C PRO A 49 -6.02 -4.54 18.91
N SER A 50 -5.38 -5.29 18.00
CA SER A 50 -4.30 -6.22 18.31
C SER A 50 -3.40 -5.62 19.38
N ARG A 51 -3.33 -6.25 20.56
CA ARG A 51 -2.46 -5.84 21.68
C ARG A 51 -1.00 -5.98 21.27
N ARG A 52 -0.49 -5.02 20.49
CA ARG A 52 0.92 -4.99 20.11
C ARG A 52 1.72 -4.93 21.41
N PRO A 53 2.59 -5.92 21.69
CA PRO A 53 3.37 -5.90 22.91
C PRO A 53 4.17 -4.60 22.97
N LYS A 54 3.93 -3.78 23.99
CA LYS A 54 4.81 -2.63 24.24
C LYS A 54 6.20 -3.16 24.51
N ARG A 55 7.18 -2.60 23.82
CA ARG A 55 8.58 -2.92 24.02
C ARG A 55 8.94 -2.68 25.50
N ARG A 56 9.31 -3.75 26.21
CA ARG A 56 9.58 -3.70 27.65
C ARG A 56 10.96 -3.15 28.01
N GLN A 57 11.89 -3.12 27.05
CA GLN A 57 13.29 -2.78 27.27
C GLN A 57 13.70 -1.52 26.49
N PRO A 58 14.64 -0.69 26.96
CA PRO A 58 15.18 0.46 26.23
C PRO A 58 15.90 0.06 24.95
N TYR A 59 15.84 0.88 23.88
CA TYR A 59 16.50 0.61 22.59
C TYR A 59 17.99 0.31 22.77
N HIS A 60 18.43 -0.89 22.35
CA HIS A 60 19.85 -1.22 22.35
C HIS A 60 20.47 -0.63 21.08
N ALA A 61 21.01 0.57 21.19
CA ALA A 61 21.84 1.16 20.15
C ALA A 61 23.12 0.33 20.00
N ILE A 62 23.26 -0.36 18.86
CA ILE A 62 24.42 -1.21 18.54
C ILE A 62 25.62 -0.36 18.09
N PHE A 63 25.38 0.90 17.71
CA PHE A 63 26.40 1.86 17.29
C PHE A 63 27.08 2.59 18.47
N SER A 64 26.66 2.34 19.70
CA SER A 64 27.35 2.90 20.87
C SER A 64 28.59 2.07 21.16
N LEU A 65 29.74 2.52 20.66
CA LEU A 65 31.05 2.09 21.13
C LEU A 65 31.16 2.49 22.60
N LYS A 66 30.62 1.68 23.54
CA LYS A 66 30.91 1.87 24.96
C LYS A 66 32.41 1.68 25.12
N GLY A 67 33.12 2.78 25.37
CA GLY A 67 34.54 2.83 25.59
C GLY A 67 34.96 1.74 26.57
N LYS A 68 35.92 0.93 26.16
CA LYS A 68 36.65 0.08 27.09
C LYS A 68 37.42 1.02 28.00
N GLU A 69 36.95 1.19 29.22
CA GLU A 69 37.72 1.83 30.29
C GLU A 69 39.03 1.04 30.45
N GLN A 70 40.12 1.56 29.89
CA GLN A 70 41.47 1.13 30.22
C GLN A 70 41.80 1.73 31.58
N LYS A 71 41.76 0.91 32.63
CA LYS A 71 42.32 1.27 33.93
C LYS A 71 43.84 1.40 33.77
N THR A 72 44.37 2.59 34.00
CA THR A 72 45.79 2.80 34.37
C THR A 72 45.80 3.71 35.59
#